data_AF-A0A1Z4RNI1-F1
#
_entry.id   AF-A0A1Z4RNI1-F1
#
_cell.length_a   1.000
_cell.length_b   1.000
_cell.length_c   1.000
_cell.angle_alpha   90.00
_cell.angle_beta   90.00
_cell.angle_gamma   90.00
#
_symmetry.space_group_name_H-M   'P 1'
#
loop_
_entity.id
_entity.type
_entity.pdbx_description
1 polymer ?
#
loop_
_entity_poly.entity_id
_entity_poly.type
_entity_poly.pdbx_seq_one_letter_code
_entity_poly.pdbx_strand_id
1 'polypeptide(L)'
;MDKFFLALSFLLIGSSGVLAADLVNKDAQAYQISITEGEQINEMSIASGETKTACSSDCLISVEGVGTVSVKASDVVTIENGQITLPTEDL
;
A
#
# COMPACT_ATOMS: atom_id res chain seq x y z
N MET A 1 -4.47 59.14 -7.89
CA MET A 1 -4.06 58.27 -6.77
C MET A 1 -4.93 57.05 -6.91
N ASP A 2 -4.54 56.07 -7.72
CA ASP A 2 -5.49 55.00 -8.07
C ASP A 2 -4.76 53.68 -7.93
N LYS A 3 -5.01 53.09 -6.76
CA LYS A 3 -4.35 51.94 -6.16
C LYS A 3 -4.84 50.69 -6.91
N PHE A 4 -3.99 50.14 -7.76
CA PHE A 4 -4.26 48.87 -8.44
C PHE A 4 -4.08 47.73 -7.42
N PHE A 5 -5.19 47.19 -6.91
CA PHE A 5 -5.18 46.01 -6.04
C PHE A 5 -5.07 44.75 -6.89
N LEU A 6 -3.89 44.12 -6.85
CA LEU A 6 -3.59 42.84 -7.46
C LEU A 6 -4.00 41.74 -6.46
N ALA A 7 -5.19 41.18 -6.63
CA ALA A 7 -5.65 40.03 -5.83
C ALA A 7 -5.15 38.74 -6.48
N LEU A 8 -4.04 38.20 -5.96
CA LEU A 8 -3.48 36.93 -6.36
C LEU A 8 -4.09 35.82 -5.49
N SER A 9 -5.18 35.22 -5.97
CA SER A 9 -5.78 34.05 -5.34
C SER A 9 -4.92 32.81 -5.64
N PHE A 10 -4.07 32.42 -4.68
CA PHE A 10 -3.37 31.14 -4.70
C PHE A 10 -4.40 30.02 -4.48
N LEU A 11 -4.72 29.29 -5.55
CA LEU A 11 -5.51 28.07 -5.51
C LEU A 11 -4.62 26.95 -4.95
N LEU A 12 -4.74 26.66 -3.65
CA LEU A 12 -4.14 25.48 -3.03
C LEU A 12 -4.90 24.25 -3.54
N ILE A 13 -4.35 23.60 -4.57
CA ILE A 13 -4.78 22.26 -4.98
C ILE A 13 -4.24 21.29 -3.92
N GLY A 14 -5.07 20.95 -2.95
CA GLY A 14 -4.75 19.89 -2.00
C GLY A 14 -4.75 18.55 -2.73
N SER A 15 -3.57 17.99 -2.99
CA SER A 15 -3.44 16.61 -3.43
C SER A 15 -3.77 15.70 -2.23
N SER A 16 -5.00 15.20 -2.16
CA SER A 16 -5.33 14.06 -1.31
C SER A 16 -4.57 12.85 -1.87
N GLY A 17 -3.36 12.61 -1.36
CA GLY A 17 -2.62 11.38 -1.66
C GLY A 17 -3.46 10.21 -1.16
N VAL A 18 -3.88 9.34 -2.07
CA VAL A 18 -4.46 8.04 -1.70
C VAL A 18 -3.34 7.26 -1.05
N LEU A 19 -3.44 7.03 0.25
CA LEU A 19 -2.52 6.16 0.97
C LEU A 19 -2.83 4.71 0.58
N ALA A 20 -1.84 4.02 0.04
CA ALA A 20 -1.97 2.62 -0.35
C ALA A 20 -1.07 1.74 0.53
N ALA A 21 -1.49 0.50 0.75
CA ALA A 21 -0.65 -0.50 1.40
C ALA A 21 0.37 -1.06 0.39
N ASP A 22 1.60 -1.24 0.84
CA ASP A 22 2.67 -1.83 0.06
C ASP A 22 3.01 -3.24 0.57
N LEU A 23 3.33 -4.14 -0.36
CA LEU A 23 3.83 -5.47 -0.09
C LEU A 23 5.30 -5.54 -0.55
N VAL A 24 6.18 -5.90 0.39
CA VAL A 24 7.62 -6.05 0.17
C VAL A 24 7.99 -7.51 0.34
N ASN A 25 8.65 -8.09 -0.65
CA ASN A 25 9.21 -9.42 -0.53
C ASN A 25 10.73 -9.35 -0.32
N LYS A 26 11.20 -9.70 0.88
CA LYS A 26 12.63 -9.78 1.20
C LYS A 26 13.22 -11.18 1.08
N ASP A 27 12.38 -12.19 0.82
CA ASP A 27 12.85 -13.56 0.63
C ASP A 27 13.49 -13.74 -0.76
N ALA A 28 14.30 -14.80 -0.88
CA ALA A 28 14.99 -15.14 -2.12
C ALA A 28 14.07 -15.75 -3.20
N GLN A 29 12.85 -16.16 -2.83
CA GLN A 29 11.87 -16.77 -3.72
C GLN A 29 10.75 -15.81 -4.09
N ALA A 30 10.10 -16.05 -5.23
CA ALA A 30 8.90 -15.35 -5.63
C ALA A 30 7.65 -15.99 -4.99
N TYR A 31 6.59 -15.20 -4.83
CA TYR A 31 5.31 -15.67 -4.31
C TYR A 31 4.14 -15.30 -5.23
N GLN A 32 3.13 -16.16 -5.25
CA GLN A 32 1.81 -15.85 -5.74
C GLN A 32 0.96 -15.26 -4.62
N ILE A 33 0.33 -14.13 -4.91
CA ILE A 33 -0.42 -13.31 -3.98
C ILE A 33 -1.86 -13.21 -4.49
N SER A 34 -2.81 -13.42 -3.60
CA SER A 34 -4.22 -13.09 -3.82
C SER A 34 -4.61 -11.96 -2.87
N ILE A 35 -5.19 -10.90 -3.41
CA ILE A 35 -5.59 -9.70 -2.68
C ILE A 35 -7.10 -9.57 -2.79
N THR A 36 -7.79 -9.56 -1.65
CA THR A 36 -9.22 -9.32 -1.58
C THR A 36 -9.48 -7.92 -1.03
N GLU A 37 -10.07 -7.06 -1.85
CA GLU A 37 -10.45 -5.67 -1.51
C GLU A 37 -11.96 -5.52 -1.72
N GLY A 38 -12.72 -5.54 -0.62
CA GLY A 38 -14.18 -5.65 -0.66
C GLY A 38 -14.63 -6.95 -1.33
N GLU A 39 -15.33 -6.84 -2.47
CA GLU A 39 -15.79 -7.98 -3.27
C GLU A 39 -14.84 -8.34 -4.42
N GLN A 40 -13.77 -7.56 -4.63
CA GLN A 40 -12.82 -7.77 -5.71
C GLN A 40 -11.68 -8.67 -5.23
N ILE A 41 -11.30 -9.64 -6.07
CA ILE A 41 -10.13 -10.50 -5.85
C ILE A 41 -9.16 -10.27 -7.00
N ASN A 42 -7.94 -9.87 -6.67
CA ASN A 42 -6.85 -9.66 -7.61
C ASN A 42 -5.72 -10.64 -7.32
N GLU A 43 -5.20 -11.29 -8.36
CA GLU A 43 -4.04 -12.17 -8.25
C GLU A 43 -2.82 -11.51 -8.88
N MET A 44 -1.67 -11.63 -8.22
CA MET A 44 -0.41 -11.10 -8.68
C MET A 44 0.77 -11.93 -8.20
N SER A 45 1.88 -11.86 -8.90
CA SER A 45 3.16 -12.38 -8.41
C SER A 45 4.00 -11.26 -7.81
N ILE A 46 4.85 -11.59 -6.85
CA ILE A 46 5.90 -10.68 -6.36
C ILE A 46 7.25 -11.40 -6.39
N ALA A 47 8.21 -10.82 -7.11
CA ALA A 47 9.55 -11.35 -7.22
C ALA A 47 10.36 -11.13 -5.94
N SER A 48 11.52 -11.79 -5.85
CA SER A 48 12.47 -11.58 -4.75
C SER A 48 12.98 -10.13 -4.75
N GLY A 49 13.01 -9.51 -3.58
CA GLY A 49 13.45 -8.12 -3.38
C GLY A 49 12.49 -7.06 -3.93
N GLU A 50 11.33 -7.47 -4.45
CA GLU A 50 10.38 -6.56 -5.07
C GLU A 50 9.47 -5.89 -4.04
N THR A 51 9.04 -4.67 -4.34
CA THR A 51 7.97 -3.96 -3.64
C THR A 51 6.86 -3.66 -4.63
N LYS A 52 5.62 -3.98 -4.27
CA LYS A 52 4.44 -3.63 -5.06
C LYS A 52 3.35 -3.05 -4.18
N THR A 53 2.61 -2.10 -4.73
CA THR A 53 1.38 -1.64 -4.09
C THR A 53 0.34 -2.76 -4.13
N ALA A 54 -0.20 -3.08 -2.96
CA ALA A 54 -1.15 -4.17 -2.77
C ALA A 54 -2.60 -3.68 -2.92
N CYS A 55 -2.98 -2.65 -2.17
CA CYS A 55 -4.36 -2.17 -2.14
C CYS A 55 -4.43 -0.70 -1.70
N SER A 56 -5.51 -0.01 -2.11
CA SER A 56 -5.70 1.43 -1.79
C SER A 56 -6.66 1.66 -0.62
N SER A 57 -7.30 0.60 -0.13
CA SER A 57 -8.14 0.54 1.04
C SER A 57 -7.81 -0.71 1.86
N ASP A 58 -8.50 -0.94 2.98
CA ASP A 58 -8.28 -2.12 3.80
C ASP A 58 -8.53 -3.40 2.99
N CYS A 59 -7.57 -4.31 3.02
CA CYS A 59 -7.59 -5.51 2.19
C CYS A 59 -7.07 -6.74 2.93
N LEU A 60 -7.39 -7.92 2.38
CA LEU A 60 -6.87 -9.19 2.83
C LEU A 60 -5.81 -9.65 1.82
N ILE A 61 -4.57 -9.84 2.28
CA ILE A 61 -3.47 -10.36 1.45
C ILE A 61 -3.24 -11.82 1.83
N SER A 62 -3.35 -12.70 0.85
CA SER A 62 -2.98 -14.12 0.96
C SER A 62 -1.73 -14.40 0.13
N VAL A 63 -0.70 -14.90 0.79
CA VAL A 63 0.58 -15.28 0.20
C VAL A 63 0.65 -16.80 0.17
N GLU A 64 0.67 -17.39 -1.04
CA GLU A 64 0.67 -18.84 -1.20
C GLU A 64 1.86 -19.49 -0.46
N GLY A 65 1.57 -20.47 0.40
CA GLY A 65 2.57 -21.19 1.19
C GLY A 65 3.10 -20.45 2.42
N VAL A 66 2.68 -19.20 2.67
CA VAL A 66 3.10 -18.41 3.83
C VAL A 66 1.94 -18.13 4.79
N GLY A 67 0.82 -17.61 4.28
CA GLY A 67 -0.35 -17.31 5.10
C GLY A 67 -1.19 -16.15 4.58
N THR A 68 -2.11 -15.68 5.43
CA THR A 68 -3.07 -14.62 5.08
C THR A 68 -3.10 -13.57 6.19
N VAL A 69 -3.18 -12.30 5.81
CA VAL A 69 -3.16 -11.16 6.74
C VAL A 69 -4.18 -10.08 6.33
N SER A 70 -4.81 -9.44 7.32
CA SER A 70 -5.64 -8.25 7.09
C SER A 70 -4.76 -7.01 7.23
N VAL A 71 -4.88 -6.09 6.28
CA VAL A 71 -3.96 -4.96 6.09
C VAL A 71 -4.77 -3.68 5.96
N LYS A 72 -4.35 -2.62 6.64
CA LYS A 72 -4.96 -1.30 6.49
C LYS A 72 -4.34 -0.56 5.33
N ALA A 73 -5.08 0.37 4.74
CA ALA A 73 -4.48 1.37 3.86
C ALA A 73 -3.30 2.05 4.58
N SER A 74 -2.18 2.24 3.89
CA SER A 74 -0.89 2.77 4.39
C SER A 74 0.06 1.79 5.09
N ASP A 75 -0.34 0.54 5.35
CA ASP A 75 0.56 -0.45 5.94
C ASP A 75 1.65 -0.89 4.96
N VAL A 76 2.83 -1.24 5.49
CA VAL A 76 3.91 -1.88 4.72
C VAL A 76 4.05 -3.32 5.17
N VAL A 77 3.47 -4.24 4.40
CA VAL A 77 3.50 -5.67 4.66
C VAL A 77 4.83 -6.22 4.15
N THR A 78 5.57 -6.93 5.00
CA THR A 78 6.85 -7.54 4.63
C THR A 78 6.75 -9.06 4.68
N ILE A 79 7.19 -9.73 3.61
CA ILE A 79 7.46 -11.17 3.59
C ILE A 79 8.96 -11.36 3.83
N GLU A 80 9.32 -11.99 4.95
CA GLU A 80 10.71 -12.25 5.33
C GLU A 80 10.81 -13.53 6.17
N ASN A 81 11.80 -14.38 5.86
CA ASN A 81 12.00 -15.70 6.44
C ASN A 81 10.75 -16.60 6.37
N GLY A 82 10.00 -16.54 5.26
CA GLY A 82 8.78 -17.32 5.06
C GLY A 82 7.64 -16.93 6.00
N GLN A 83 7.61 -15.68 6.45
CA GLN A 83 6.58 -15.15 7.35
C GLN A 83 6.12 -13.77 6.90
N ILE A 84 4.86 -13.45 7.20
CA ILE A 84 4.28 -12.12 6.97
C ILE A 84 4.44 -11.29 8.24
N THR A 85 4.99 -10.10 8.11
CA THR A 85 5.15 -9.12 9.19
C THR A 85 4.42 -7.83 8.82
N LEU A 86 3.61 -7.32 9.75
CA LEU A 86 3.00 -6.00 9.70
C LEU A 86 3.84 -4.99 10.49
N PRO A 87 3.79 -3.69 10.17
CA PRO A 87 4.35 -2.68 11.05
C PRO A 87 3.66 -2.80 12.42
N THR A 88 4.44 -2.91 13.49
CA THR A 88 3.90 -2.75 14.84
C THR A 88 3.35 -1.34 14.93
N GLU A 89 2.03 -1.19 15.15
CA GLU A 89 1.45 0.09 15.55
C GLU A 89 2.14 0.47 16.87
N ASP A 90 3.04 1.45 16.85
CA ASP A 90 3.65 2.01 18.06
C ASP A 90 2.49 2.56 18.92
N LEU A 91 2.16 1.82 20.00
CA LEU A 91 1.10 2.13 20.97
C LEU A 91 1.41 3.39 21.80
#